data_AF-A0A7C7NW22-F1
#
_entry.id   AF-A0A7C7NW22-F1
#
_cell.length_a   1.000
_cell.length_b   1.000
_cell.length_c   1.000
_cell.angle_alpha   90.00
_cell.angle_beta   90.00
_cell.angle_gamma   90.00
#
_symmetry.space_group_name_H-M   'P 1'
#
loop_
_entity.id
_entity.type
_entity.pdbx_description
1 polymer ?
#
loop_
_entity_poly.entity_id
_entity_poly.type
_entity_poly.pdbx_seq_one_letter_code
_entity_poly.pdbx_strand_id
1 'polypeptide(L)'
;MRLGIKTDDEFLIKLNEKNIQIQNNFLEKIKEIAKKHSVNVMLQDGAVKKQETFDVEKIHQIYSDISERLETWTLEGISSTNDEGIRRNFIKLNINPGDHIISLHLSIQYHVVLFYQPNYKVMKKQKELSDFMDKTKKQEGELTEKTDQVILEKLKAGGYKK
;
A
#
# COMPACT_ATOMS: atom_id res chain seq x y z
N MET A 1 23.39 19.20 -22.77
CA MET A 1 22.30 19.32 -23.77
C MET A 1 21.19 18.35 -23.38
N ARG A 2 19.90 18.72 -23.53
CA ARG A 2 18.78 17.80 -23.26
C ARG A 2 18.48 16.97 -24.49
N LEU A 3 18.39 15.65 -24.34
CA LEU A 3 18.02 14.73 -25.41
C LEU A 3 16.57 14.95 -25.85
N GLY A 4 16.29 14.80 -27.14
CA GLY A 4 14.98 15.03 -27.76
C GLY A 4 14.89 16.26 -28.68
N ILE A 5 16.01 16.95 -28.93
CA ILE A 5 16.08 18.09 -29.85
C ILE A 5 16.56 17.59 -31.22
N LYS A 6 16.00 18.12 -32.32
CA LYS A 6 16.47 17.84 -33.68
C LYS A 6 17.92 18.32 -33.80
N THR A 7 18.80 17.44 -34.24
CA THR A 7 20.22 17.70 -34.39
C THR A 7 20.76 16.85 -35.53
N ASP A 8 21.74 17.38 -36.25
CA ASP A 8 22.43 16.69 -37.35
C ASP A 8 23.66 15.91 -36.84
N ASP A 9 23.95 15.99 -35.55
CA ASP A 9 25.06 15.26 -34.91
C ASP A 9 24.72 13.77 -34.75
N GLU A 10 25.52 12.91 -35.37
CA GLU A 10 25.30 11.46 -35.39
C GLU A 10 25.34 10.82 -33.99
N PHE A 11 26.20 11.31 -33.11
CA PHE A 11 26.30 10.81 -31.73
C PHE A 11 25.03 11.14 -30.95
N LEU A 12 24.55 12.39 -31.06
CA LEU A 12 23.32 12.81 -30.40
C LEU A 12 22.07 12.14 -30.97
N ILE A 13 22.03 11.83 -32.28
CA ILE A 13 20.96 11.03 -32.89
C ILE A 13 20.92 9.63 -32.26
N LYS A 14 22.05 8.93 -32.20
CA LYS A 14 22.14 7.59 -31.56
C LYS A 14 21.75 7.63 -30.08
N LEU A 15 22.17 8.67 -29.37
CA LEU A 15 21.85 8.84 -27.95
C LEU A 15 20.36 9.13 -27.74
N ASN A 16 19.72 9.88 -28.65
CA ASN A 16 18.28 10.11 -28.67
C ASN A 16 17.49 8.81 -28.88
N GLU A 17 17.91 7.95 -29.82
CA GLU A 17 17.27 6.64 -30.05
C GLU A 17 17.30 5.76 -28.81
N LYS A 18 18.45 5.70 -28.13
CA LYS A 18 18.58 4.98 -26.85
C LYS A 18 17.69 5.57 -25.76
N ASN A 19 17.63 6.89 -25.65
CA ASN A 19 16.75 7.56 -24.71
C ASN A 19 15.26 7.24 -24.99
N ILE A 20 14.82 7.17 -26.25
CA ILE A 20 13.44 6.77 -26.59
C ILE A 20 13.16 5.33 -26.15
N GLN A 21 14.10 4.40 -26.40
CA GLN A 21 13.97 3.01 -25.95
C GLN A 21 13.85 2.91 -24.42
N ILE A 22 14.68 3.66 -23.69
CA ILE A 22 14.65 3.71 -22.23
C ILE A 22 13.30 4.27 -21.75
N GLN A 23 12.82 5.37 -22.33
CA GLN A 23 11.54 5.98 -21.98
C GLN A 23 10.37 5.00 -22.17
N ASN A 24 10.33 4.29 -23.30
CA ASN A 24 9.27 3.33 -23.59
C ASN A 24 9.31 2.14 -22.61
N ASN A 25 10.49 1.56 -22.37
CA ASN A 25 10.66 0.45 -21.43
C ASN A 25 10.31 0.85 -20.00
N PHE A 26 10.75 2.03 -19.58
CA PHE A 26 10.43 2.57 -18.27
C PHE A 26 8.92 2.79 -18.12
N LEU A 27 8.27 3.40 -19.11
CA LEU A 27 6.83 3.63 -19.10
C LEU A 27 6.03 2.33 -18.97
N GLU A 28 6.36 1.31 -19.77
CA GLU A 28 5.69 0.01 -19.72
C GLU A 28 5.88 -0.66 -18.35
N LYS A 29 7.09 -0.60 -17.79
CA LYS A 29 7.37 -1.19 -16.48
C LYS A 29 6.61 -0.47 -15.35
N ILE A 30 6.55 0.86 -15.39
CA ILE A 30 5.80 1.66 -14.41
C ILE A 30 4.30 1.39 -14.54
N LYS A 31 3.73 1.26 -15.75
CA LYS A 31 2.31 0.88 -15.92
C LYS A 31 1.98 -0.46 -15.28
N GLU A 32 2.88 -1.44 -15.40
CA GLU A 32 2.69 -2.77 -14.81
C GLU A 32 2.71 -2.70 -13.27
N ILE A 33 3.67 -1.99 -12.70
CA ILE A 33 3.90 -1.94 -11.25
C ILE A 33 2.92 -0.99 -10.54
N ALA A 34 2.58 0.13 -11.18
CA ALA A 34 1.58 1.08 -10.72
C ALA A 34 0.14 0.64 -11.05
N LYS A 35 -0.10 -0.66 -11.27
CA LYS A 35 -1.45 -1.20 -11.38
C LYS A 35 -2.23 -0.85 -10.13
N LYS A 36 -3.32 -0.12 -10.35
CA LYS A 36 -4.17 0.36 -9.29
C LYS A 36 -4.93 -0.81 -8.66
N HIS A 37 -5.06 -0.77 -7.34
CA HIS A 37 -5.91 -1.65 -6.57
C HIS A 37 -6.82 -0.82 -5.66
N SER A 38 -7.96 -1.40 -5.31
CA SER A 38 -8.95 -0.70 -4.49
C SER A 38 -8.69 -0.93 -3.00
N VAL A 39 -8.68 0.14 -2.23
CA VAL A 39 -8.58 0.13 -0.77
C VAL A 39 -9.79 0.80 -0.15
N ASN A 40 -10.22 0.29 1.00
CA ASN A 40 -11.25 0.96 1.80
C ASN A 40 -10.61 2.11 2.56
N VAL A 41 -11.17 3.29 2.41
CA VAL A 41 -10.72 4.53 3.04
C VAL A 41 -11.87 5.13 3.84
N MET A 42 -11.57 5.62 5.04
CA MET A 42 -12.55 6.34 5.85
C MET A 42 -12.35 7.85 5.64
N LEU A 43 -13.45 8.52 5.29
CA LEU A 43 -13.51 9.97 5.20
C LEU A 43 -13.76 10.57 6.60
N GLN A 44 -13.57 11.88 6.72
CA GLN A 44 -13.71 12.61 7.98
C GLN A 44 -15.13 12.53 8.59
N ASP A 45 -16.15 12.27 7.76
CA ASP A 45 -17.54 12.05 8.17
C ASP A 45 -17.81 10.60 8.65
N GLY A 46 -16.78 9.75 8.71
CA GLY A 46 -16.87 8.35 9.11
C GLY A 46 -17.36 7.41 8.01
N ALA A 47 -17.70 7.92 6.81
CA ALA A 47 -18.12 7.09 5.70
C ALA A 47 -16.93 6.32 5.10
N VAL A 48 -17.13 5.04 4.83
CA VAL A 48 -16.13 4.19 4.15
C VAL A 48 -16.39 4.22 2.64
N LYS A 49 -15.38 4.63 1.87
CA LYS A 49 -15.41 4.58 0.41
C LYS A 49 -14.28 3.70 -0.12
N LYS A 50 -14.44 3.26 -1.36
CA LYS A 50 -13.36 2.59 -2.10
C LYS A 50 -12.56 3.65 -2.87
N GLN A 51 -11.26 3.66 -2.66
CA GLN A 51 -10.32 4.52 -3.40
C GLN A 51 -9.33 3.64 -4.15
N GLU A 52 -8.96 4.06 -5.36
CA GLU A 52 -7.86 3.41 -6.09
C GLU A 52 -6.51 3.96 -5.61
N THR A 53 -5.56 3.06 -5.36
CA THR A 53 -4.18 3.39 -5.01
C THR A 53 -3.21 2.40 -5.67
N PHE A 54 -1.91 2.68 -5.59
CA PHE A 54 -0.85 1.78 -6.02
C PHE A 54 0.26 1.73 -4.97
N ASP A 55 1.13 0.74 -5.09
CA ASP A 55 2.23 0.54 -4.15
C ASP A 55 3.46 1.36 -4.57
N VAL A 56 3.70 2.47 -3.87
CA VAL A 56 4.84 3.36 -4.12
C VAL A 56 6.16 2.68 -3.78
N GLU A 57 6.19 1.75 -2.83
CA GLU A 57 7.42 1.09 -2.39
C GLU A 57 8.03 0.26 -3.52
N LYS A 58 7.19 -0.36 -4.35
CA LYS A 58 7.64 -1.07 -5.55
C LYS A 58 8.36 -0.17 -6.54
N ILE A 59 8.08 1.13 -6.57
CA ILE A 59 8.80 2.08 -7.41
C ILE A 59 10.21 2.32 -6.86
N HIS A 60 10.35 2.44 -5.54
CA HIS A 60 11.66 2.56 -4.89
C HIS A 60 12.52 1.31 -5.12
N GLN A 61 11.90 0.12 -5.16
CA GLN A 61 12.58 -1.12 -5.53
C GLN A 61 13.13 -1.06 -6.96
N ILE A 62 12.35 -0.62 -7.94
CA ILE A 62 12.84 -0.45 -9.33
C ILE A 62 14.05 0.50 -9.38
N TYR A 63 13.98 1.62 -8.66
CA TYR A 63 15.10 2.58 -8.64
C TYR A 63 16.36 1.99 -8.01
N SER A 64 16.20 1.19 -6.95
CA SER A 64 17.30 0.46 -6.33
C SER A 64 17.89 -0.57 -7.29
N ASP A 65 17.05 -1.39 -7.94
CA ASP A 65 17.47 -2.37 -8.94
C ASP A 65 18.23 -1.73 -10.11
N ILE A 66 17.80 -0.55 -10.57
CA ILE A 66 18.48 0.20 -11.63
C ILE A 66 19.86 0.66 -11.14
N SER A 67 19.94 1.20 -9.92
CA SER A 67 21.21 1.65 -9.34
C SER A 67 22.19 0.50 -9.16
N GLU A 68 21.72 -0.66 -8.69
CA GLU A 68 22.55 -1.85 -8.50
C GLU A 68 23.04 -2.43 -9.83
N ARG A 69 22.19 -2.43 -10.87
CA ARG A 69 22.59 -2.94 -12.20
C ARG A 69 23.50 -2.00 -12.98
N LEU A 70 23.50 -0.71 -12.65
CA LEU A 70 24.36 0.30 -13.26
C LEU A 70 25.56 0.60 -12.35
N GLU A 71 26.32 -0.42 -11.96
CA GLU A 71 27.45 -0.32 -11.03
C GLU A 71 28.52 0.71 -11.43
N THR A 72 28.67 0.98 -12.73
CA THR A 72 29.62 1.96 -13.27
C THR A 72 29.10 3.40 -13.24
N TRP A 73 27.84 3.60 -12.91
CA TRP A 73 27.22 4.91 -12.79
C TRP A 73 27.26 5.39 -11.35
N THR A 74 27.53 6.67 -11.16
CA THR A 74 27.49 7.32 -9.85
C THR A 74 26.05 7.70 -9.53
N LEU A 75 25.53 7.21 -8.40
CA LEU A 75 24.23 7.62 -7.87
C LEU A 75 24.33 9.01 -7.24
N GLU A 76 23.62 9.98 -7.81
CA GLU A 76 23.46 11.31 -7.21
C GLU A 76 22.40 11.32 -6.11
N GLY A 77 21.43 10.41 -6.19
CA GLY A 77 20.46 10.16 -5.13
C GLY A 77 19.09 9.70 -5.62
N ILE A 78 18.34 9.13 -4.68
CA ILE A 78 16.90 8.87 -4.79
C ILE A 78 16.21 9.91 -3.91
N SER A 79 15.21 10.60 -4.44
CA SER A 79 14.54 11.68 -3.72
C SER A 79 13.05 11.71 -4.01
N SER A 80 12.29 12.23 -3.04
CA SER A 80 10.84 12.42 -3.12
C SER A 80 10.48 13.87 -2.80
N THR A 81 9.62 14.49 -3.61
CA THR A 81 9.01 15.78 -3.24
C THR A 81 7.79 15.55 -2.35
N ASN A 82 7.55 16.49 -1.44
CA ASN A 82 6.40 16.46 -0.53
C ASN A 82 5.56 17.74 -0.69
N ASP A 83 5.18 18.05 -1.93
CA ASP A 83 4.24 19.14 -2.21
C ASP A 83 2.80 18.69 -1.89
N GLU A 84 1.99 19.61 -1.36
CA GLU A 84 0.61 19.31 -0.96
C GLU A 84 -0.21 18.83 -2.17
N GLY A 85 -0.52 17.52 -2.19
CA GLY A 85 -1.36 16.88 -3.21
C GLY A 85 -0.64 16.30 -4.42
N ILE A 86 0.66 16.58 -4.62
CA ILE A 86 1.47 16.01 -5.69
C ILE A 86 2.81 15.53 -5.13
N ARG A 87 3.12 14.26 -5.35
CA ARG A 87 4.44 13.71 -5.03
C ARG A 87 5.17 13.32 -6.30
N ARG A 88 6.48 13.56 -6.31
CA ARG A 88 7.39 13.09 -7.35
C ARG A 88 8.49 12.28 -6.73
N ASN A 89 8.68 11.05 -7.20
CA ASN A 89 9.84 10.24 -6.87
C ASN A 89 10.77 10.22 -8.07
N PHE A 90 12.07 10.36 -7.83
CA PHE A 90 13.06 10.35 -8.89
C PHE A 90 14.39 9.75 -8.44
N ILE A 91 15.13 9.24 -9.42
CA ILE A 91 16.51 8.78 -9.30
C ILE A 91 17.38 9.54 -10.31
N LYS A 92 18.56 9.95 -9.87
CA LYS A 92 19.58 10.57 -10.71
C LYS A 92 20.88 9.76 -10.66
N LEU A 93 21.38 9.42 -11.83
CA LEU A 93 22.63 8.70 -12.04
C LEU A 93 23.47 9.46 -13.05
N ASN A 94 24.79 9.42 -12.93
CA ASN A 94 25.67 9.96 -13.95
C ASN A 94 26.87 9.05 -14.25
N ILE A 95 27.48 9.24 -15.41
CA ILE A 95 28.73 8.59 -15.79
C ILE A 95 29.56 9.57 -16.61
N ASN A 96 30.89 9.47 -16.47
CA ASN A 96 31.85 10.37 -17.11
C ASN A 96 32.71 9.64 -18.14
N PRO A 97 32.22 9.40 -19.37
CA PRO A 97 33.03 8.86 -20.45
C PRO A 97 33.94 9.95 -21.05
N GLY A 98 35.20 9.97 -20.63
CA GLY A 98 36.19 10.96 -21.10
C GLY A 98 35.81 12.38 -20.69
N ASP A 99 35.71 13.29 -21.66
CA ASP A 99 35.39 14.72 -21.42
C ASP A 99 33.88 15.01 -21.36
N HIS A 100 33.03 13.98 -21.36
CA HIS A 100 31.58 14.13 -21.35
C HIS A 100 30.99 13.64 -20.02
N ILE A 101 29.89 14.27 -19.60
CA ILE A 101 29.05 13.79 -18.50
C ILE A 101 27.70 13.38 -19.09
N ILE A 102 27.33 12.13 -18.88
CA ILE A 102 26.01 11.60 -19.22
C ILE A 102 25.22 11.45 -17.94
N SER A 103 24.11 12.17 -17.83
CA SER A 103 23.19 12.07 -16.69
C SER A 103 21.90 11.37 -17.11
N LEU A 104 21.46 10.41 -16.30
CA LEU A 104 20.19 9.71 -16.39
C LEU A 104 19.28 10.18 -15.26
N HIS A 105 18.11 10.71 -15.62
CA HIS A 105 17.09 11.15 -14.66
C HIS A 105 15.76 10.47 -14.97
N LEU A 106 15.31 9.62 -14.05
CA LEU A 106 14.03 8.92 -14.15
C LEU A 106 13.12 9.40 -13.03
N SER A 107 11.87 9.72 -13.35
CA SER A 107 10.92 10.23 -12.37
C SER A 107 9.49 9.78 -12.64
N ILE A 108 8.74 9.55 -11.58
CA ILE A 108 7.27 9.44 -11.61
C ILE A 108 6.63 10.57 -10.82
N GLN A 109 5.44 11.00 -11.22
CA GLN A 109 4.64 11.98 -10.52
C GLN A 109 3.22 11.46 -10.34
N TYR A 110 2.66 11.63 -9.15
CA TYR A 110 1.33 11.13 -8.81
C TYR A 110 0.62 12.04 -7.78
N HIS A 111 -0.71 11.98 -7.81
CA HIS A 111 -1.54 12.67 -6.83
C HIS A 111 -1.63 11.88 -5.53
N VAL A 112 -1.65 12.58 -4.41
CA VAL A 112 -1.79 11.99 -3.07
C VAL A 112 -3.03 12.51 -2.39
N VAL A 113 -3.81 11.59 -1.82
CA VAL A 113 -4.95 11.89 -0.97
C VAL A 113 -4.67 11.24 0.38
N LEU A 114 -4.65 12.05 1.44
CA LEU A 114 -4.54 11.55 2.81
C LEU A 114 -5.89 10.97 3.23
N PHE A 115 -5.88 9.77 3.80
CA PHE A 115 -7.09 9.11 4.30
C PHE A 115 -6.81 8.31 5.56
N TYR A 116 -7.84 8.09 6.37
CA TYR A 116 -7.76 7.16 7.49
C TYR A 116 -7.95 5.74 6.98
N GLN A 117 -6.97 4.88 7.24
CA GLN A 117 -7.15 3.46 7.00
C GLN A 117 -8.07 2.90 8.10
N PRO A 118 -9.24 2.36 7.74
CA PRO A 118 -10.16 1.81 8.72
C PRO A 118 -9.63 0.47 9.24
N ASN A 119 -8.82 0.50 10.30
CA ASN A 119 -8.28 -0.69 10.96
C ASN A 119 -9.28 -1.24 11.98
N TYR A 120 -10.31 -1.94 11.49
CA TYR A 120 -11.39 -2.51 12.30
C TYR A 120 -10.98 -3.67 13.23
N LYS A 121 -9.69 -3.98 13.42
CA LYS A 121 -9.28 -5.12 14.25
C LYS A 121 -9.85 -5.04 15.67
N VAL A 122 -9.78 -3.86 16.29
CA VAL A 122 -10.30 -3.63 17.65
C VAL A 122 -11.83 -3.76 17.66
N MET A 123 -12.53 -3.06 16.77
CA MET A 123 -14.00 -3.12 16.70
C MET A 123 -14.52 -4.54 16.40
N LYS A 124 -13.84 -5.27 15.52
CA LYS A 124 -14.17 -6.66 15.20
C LYS A 124 -14.01 -7.56 16.42
N LYS A 125 -12.91 -7.41 17.16
CA LYS A 125 -12.66 -8.16 18.40
C LYS A 125 -13.66 -7.82 19.50
N GLN A 126 -14.05 -6.56 19.64
CA GLN A 126 -15.10 -6.13 20.57
C GLN A 126 -16.45 -6.75 20.22
N LYS A 127 -16.80 -6.80 18.92
CA LYS A 127 -18.03 -7.47 18.46
C LYS A 127 -17.99 -8.98 18.74
N GLU A 128 -16.90 -9.65 18.39
CA GLU A 128 -16.70 -11.08 18.67
C GLU A 128 -16.85 -11.38 20.18
N LEU A 129 -16.30 -10.51 21.04
CA LEU A 129 -16.43 -10.63 22.50
C LEU A 129 -17.87 -10.42 22.97
N SER A 130 -18.58 -9.43 22.42
CA SER A 130 -19.99 -9.18 22.73
C SER A 130 -20.85 -10.39 22.38
N ASP A 131 -20.70 -10.91 21.17
CA ASP A 131 -21.45 -12.09 20.70
C ASP A 131 -21.14 -13.32 21.57
N PHE A 132 -19.91 -13.44 22.07
CA PHE A 132 -19.53 -14.50 23.01
C PHE A 132 -20.21 -14.33 24.37
N MET A 133 -20.19 -13.12 24.94
CA MET A 133 -20.85 -12.83 26.23
C MET A 133 -22.36 -13.10 26.17
N ASP A 134 -23.02 -12.73 25.08
CA ASP A 134 -24.46 -12.95 24.91
C ASP A 134 -24.79 -14.45 24.85
N LYS A 135 -23.95 -15.24 24.16
CA LYS A 135 -24.07 -16.71 24.15
C LYS A 135 -23.85 -17.32 25.53
N THR A 136 -22.84 -16.86 26.28
CA THR A 136 -22.58 -17.34 27.64
C THR A 136 -23.75 -17.04 28.56
N LYS A 137 -24.28 -15.81 28.56
CA LYS A 137 -25.44 -15.44 29.37
C LYS A 137 -26.66 -16.33 29.07
N LYS A 138 -26.90 -16.64 27.80
CA LYS A 138 -27.98 -17.54 27.41
C LYS A 138 -27.78 -18.95 27.97
N GLN A 139 -26.56 -19.50 27.86
CA GLN A 139 -26.23 -20.82 28.39
C GLN A 139 -26.31 -20.89 29.93
N GLU A 140 -25.88 -19.84 30.62
CA GLU A 140 -26.00 -19.72 32.08
C GLU A 140 -27.47 -19.69 32.53
N GLY A 141 -28.33 -18.97 31.80
CA GLY A 141 -29.77 -18.98 32.03
C GLY A 141 -30.37 -20.38 31.88
N GLU A 142 -30.09 -21.06 30.76
CA GLU A 142 -30.56 -22.43 30.52
C GLU A 142 -30.04 -23.44 31.57
N LEU A 143 -28.81 -23.27 32.05
CA LEU A 143 -28.23 -24.12 33.10
C LEU A 143 -28.90 -23.87 34.45
N THR A 144 -29.20 -22.61 34.77
CA THR A 144 -29.90 -22.22 36.01
C THR A 144 -31.29 -22.86 36.03
N GLU A 145 -32.06 -22.72 34.95
CA GLU A 145 -33.39 -23.33 34.84
C GLU A 145 -33.36 -24.86 35.01
N LYS A 146 -32.39 -25.54 34.38
CA LYS A 146 -32.20 -26.99 34.55
C LYS A 146 -31.82 -27.35 35.99
N THR A 147 -30.95 -26.56 36.61
CA THR A 147 -30.50 -26.82 37.98
C THR A 147 -31.66 -26.66 38.96
N ASP A 148 -32.49 -25.63 38.79
CA ASP A 148 -33.69 -25.40 39.60
C ASP A 148 -34.70 -26.55 39.44
N GLN A 149 -34.90 -27.05 38.22
CA GLN A 149 -35.73 -28.25 37.98
C GLN A 149 -35.20 -29.47 38.74
N VAL A 150 -33.91 -29.76 38.64
CA VAL A 150 -33.28 -30.90 39.33
C VAL A 150 -33.37 -30.75 40.85
N ILE A 151 -33.15 -29.55 41.38
CA ILE A 151 -33.30 -29.27 42.81
C ILE A 151 -34.75 -29.52 43.25
N LEU A 152 -35.73 -29.02 42.49
CA LEU A 152 -37.15 -29.20 42.79
C LEU A 152 -37.58 -30.68 42.76
N GLU A 153 -37.08 -31.45 41.79
CA GLU A 153 -37.29 -32.91 41.73
C GLU A 153 -36.71 -33.61 42.95
N LYS A 154 -35.47 -33.30 43.33
CA LYS A 154 -34.83 -33.88 44.52
C LYS A 154 -35.54 -33.51 45.82
N LEU A 155 -35.97 -32.26 45.95
CA LEU A 155 -36.75 -31.80 47.09
C LEU A 155 -38.07 -32.57 47.19
N LYS A 156 -38.82 -32.70 46.08
CA LYS A 156 -40.07 -33.48 46.04
C LYS A 156 -39.84 -34.94 46.44
N ALA A 157 -38.77 -35.57 45.95
CA ALA A 157 -38.39 -36.94 46.33
C ALA A 157 -38.05 -37.07 47.83
N GLY A 158 -37.47 -36.04 48.43
CA GLY A 158 -37.17 -35.95 49.86
C GLY A 158 -38.36 -35.59 50.76
N GLY A 159 -39.57 -35.53 50.21
CA GLY A 159 -40.79 -35.22 50.98
C GLY A 159 -41.09 -33.73 51.12
N TYR A 160 -40.37 -32.86 50.41
CA TYR A 160 -40.73 -31.45 50.30
C TYR A 160 -42.07 -31.32 49.56
N LYS A 161 -43.11 -31.00 50.33
CA LYS A 161 -44.41 -30.64 49.82
C LYS A 161 -44.44 -29.14 49.61
N LYS A 162 -44.39 -28.72 48.36
CA LYS A 162 -45.02 -27.48 47.94
C LYS A 162 -46.14 -27.82 46.98
#